data_AF-A0A936QZW4-F1
#
_entry.id   AF-A0A936QZW4-F1
#
_cell.length_a   1.000
_cell.length_b   1.000
_cell.length_c   1.000
_cell.angle_alpha   90.00
_cell.angle_beta   90.00
_cell.angle_gamma   90.00
#
_symmetry.space_group_name_H-M   'P 1'
#
loop_
_entity.id
_entity.type
_entity.pdbx_description
1 polymer ?
#
loop_
_entity_poly.entity_id
_entity_poly.type
_entity_poly.pdbx_seq_one_letter_code
_entity_poly.pdbx_strand_id
1 'polypeptide(L)'
;MALERDIHDLLFDHDCVIVPGFGGFLTHYRHARLDTQRRMLHPPSKDLSFNGHLVRQDGLLADHYSRREGVAFKFAIEAIGEQTALWNDALTRQGRVELPRIGTFFLDAELNLQFEPDRRVNFLKDAYGLRPVAAHPVARTASVVVAKPKVVPLVSIGSKPGRTAPGMLTAAAMAAILFTAATWWAVTSTGNNNALWSSFDFLPGAGRQEYVLPLSPPAGPAVPLAEEPWVAPKGSEGVHLYPIAGDRAPVVAVDLSTPQGTSAAPESTAVAAPVVRAKYHVVGGCFLEKENADRFIAELQAKGFAASLIDHKGGLYRVAYGSYPLRTTALEALDAVRSEEAPDAWMLVK
;
A
#
# COMPACT_ATOMS: atom_id res chain seq x y z
N MET A 1 -34.02 -12.48 19.58
CA MET A 1 -32.58 -12.43 19.88
C MET A 1 -31.95 -11.60 18.79
N ALA A 2 -31.22 -10.54 19.11
CA ALA A 2 -30.76 -9.62 18.07
C ALA A 2 -29.37 -10.02 17.55
N LEU A 3 -29.25 -11.22 16.97
CA LEU A 3 -28.01 -11.66 16.33
C LEU A 3 -27.58 -10.67 15.24
N GLU A 4 -28.55 -10.03 14.59
CA GLU A 4 -28.34 -8.96 13.61
C GLU A 4 -27.66 -7.74 14.24
N ARG A 5 -27.95 -7.44 15.51
CA ARG A 5 -27.29 -6.35 16.24
C ARG A 5 -25.85 -6.73 16.57
N ASP A 6 -25.59 -7.97 16.98
CA ASP A 6 -24.22 -8.43 17.26
C ASP A 6 -23.35 -8.37 16.02
N ILE A 7 -23.86 -8.84 14.88
CA ILE A 7 -23.15 -8.78 13.60
C ILE A 7 -22.90 -7.32 13.23
N HIS A 8 -23.92 -6.46 13.31
CA HIS A 8 -23.77 -5.03 13.02
C HIS A 8 -22.67 -4.38 13.87
N ASP A 9 -22.64 -4.67 15.17
CA ASP A 9 -21.67 -4.07 16.10
C ASP A 9 -20.25 -4.60 15.82
N LEU A 10 -20.10 -5.90 15.52
CA LEU A 10 -18.80 -6.52 15.18
C LEU A 10 -18.21 -6.03 13.85
N LEU A 11 -19.04 -5.66 12.87
CA LEU A 11 -18.58 -5.18 11.55
C LEU A 11 -17.86 -3.82 11.61
N PHE A 12 -18.03 -3.06 12.69
CA PHE A 12 -17.26 -1.82 12.90
C PHE A 12 -15.82 -2.08 13.35
N ASP A 13 -15.60 -3.18 14.07
CA ASP A 13 -14.29 -3.52 14.66
C ASP A 13 -13.51 -4.54 13.81
N HIS A 14 -14.22 -5.38 13.06
CA HIS A 14 -13.61 -6.47 12.31
C HIS A 14 -13.89 -6.37 10.80
N ASP A 15 -12.92 -6.84 10.01
CA ASP A 15 -13.05 -6.87 8.55
C ASP A 15 -13.84 -8.08 8.05
N CYS A 16 -13.81 -9.18 8.80
CA CYS A 16 -14.50 -10.44 8.50
C CYS A 16 -15.28 -10.92 9.73
N VAL A 17 -16.57 -11.22 9.56
CA VAL A 17 -17.42 -11.80 10.60
C VAL A 17 -18.12 -13.01 10.01
N ILE A 18 -17.80 -14.20 10.53
CA ILE A 18 -18.36 -15.46 10.05
C ILE A 18 -19.52 -15.90 10.94
N VAL A 19 -20.64 -16.18 10.29
CA VAL A 19 -21.88 -16.68 10.89
C VAL A 19 -21.99 -18.19 10.61
N PRO A 20 -21.88 -19.05 11.65
CA PRO A 20 -22.03 -20.49 11.52
C PRO A 20 -23.31 -20.91 10.78
N GLY A 21 -23.17 -21.73 9.73
CA GLY A 21 -24.31 -22.26 8.98
C GLY A 21 -24.98 -21.27 8.02
N PHE A 22 -24.47 -20.04 7.91
CA PHE A 22 -25.00 -19.03 7.00
C PHE A 22 -23.93 -18.54 6.01
N GLY A 23 -22.75 -18.13 6.50
CA GLY A 23 -21.66 -17.64 5.65
C GLY A 23 -20.84 -16.56 6.35
N GLY A 24 -20.01 -15.85 5.57
CA GLY A 24 -19.16 -14.77 6.06
C GLY A 24 -19.54 -13.40 5.51
N PHE A 25 -19.57 -12.40 6.38
CA PHE A 25 -19.61 -10.99 6.01
C PHE A 25 -18.18 -10.47 5.89
N LEU A 26 -17.86 -9.88 4.73
CA LEU A 26 -16.57 -9.26 4.50
C LEU A 26 -16.78 -7.77 4.27
N THR A 27 -15.89 -6.98 4.82
CA THR A 27 -15.88 -5.55 4.59
C THR A 27 -14.59 -5.14 3.91
N HIS A 28 -14.71 -4.25 2.92
CA HIS A 28 -13.59 -3.74 2.16
C HIS A 28 -13.55 -2.22 2.25
N TYR A 29 -12.35 -1.70 2.51
CA TYR A 29 -12.14 -0.26 2.51
C TYR A 29 -12.27 0.32 1.10
N ARG A 30 -13.07 1.37 0.95
CA ARG A 30 -13.22 2.16 -0.26
C ARG A 30 -12.75 3.59 0.00
N HIS A 31 -11.81 4.04 -0.82
CA HIS A 31 -11.27 5.40 -0.77
C HIS A 31 -12.34 6.47 -1.06
N ALA A 32 -12.07 7.70 -0.57
CA ALA A 32 -12.83 8.88 -0.94
C ALA A 32 -12.80 9.06 -2.47
N ARG A 33 -13.94 9.42 -3.05
CA ARG A 33 -14.08 9.56 -4.49
C ARG A 33 -14.80 10.84 -4.86
N LEU A 34 -14.36 11.46 -5.95
CA LEU A 34 -15.04 12.59 -6.57
C LEU A 34 -15.99 12.08 -7.64
N ASP A 35 -17.28 12.29 -7.43
CA ASP A 35 -18.30 12.13 -8.47
C ASP A 35 -18.34 13.43 -9.31
N THR A 36 -17.80 13.36 -10.52
CA THR A 36 -17.74 14.50 -11.45
C THR A 36 -19.10 14.83 -12.06
N GLN A 37 -20.01 13.86 -12.20
CA GLN A 37 -21.35 14.07 -12.75
C GLN A 37 -22.21 14.84 -11.75
N ARG A 38 -22.17 14.43 -10.48
CA ARG A 38 -22.91 15.08 -9.40
C ARG A 38 -22.16 16.24 -8.75
N ARG A 39 -20.88 16.44 -9.10
CA ARG A 39 -19.95 17.37 -8.45
C ARG A 39 -19.95 17.17 -6.93
N MET A 40 -19.88 15.92 -6.49
CA MET A 40 -19.92 15.54 -5.07
C MET A 40 -18.66 14.79 -4.68
N LEU A 41 -18.06 15.17 -3.56
CA LEU A 41 -17.00 14.41 -2.92
C LEU A 41 -17.63 13.44 -1.93
N HIS A 42 -17.49 12.14 -2.19
CA HIS A 42 -17.90 11.10 -1.27
C HIS A 42 -16.75 10.80 -0.28
N PRO A 43 -17.05 10.72 1.03
CA PRO A 43 -16.05 10.36 2.03
C PRO A 43 -15.57 8.91 1.84
N PRO A 44 -14.43 8.53 2.45
CA PRO A 44 -14.02 7.14 2.50
C PRO A 44 -15.05 6.31 3.29
N SER A 45 -15.21 5.05 2.91
CA SER A 45 -16.25 4.19 3.46
C SER A 45 -15.87 2.72 3.43
N LYS A 46 -16.52 1.89 4.23
CA LYS A 46 -16.43 0.42 4.14
C LYS A 46 -17.59 -0.14 3.32
N ASP A 47 -17.29 -0.87 2.27
CA ASP A 47 -18.30 -1.66 1.55
C ASP A 47 -18.46 -3.03 2.19
N LEU A 48 -19.70 -3.50 2.30
CA LEU A 48 -20.06 -4.80 2.88
C LEU A 48 -20.43 -5.77 1.76
N SER A 49 -19.81 -6.94 1.77
CA SER A 49 -20.09 -8.07 0.88
C SER A 49 -20.36 -9.32 1.70
N PHE A 50 -21.01 -10.30 1.08
CA PHE A 50 -21.33 -11.57 1.70
C PHE A 50 -20.80 -12.72 0.85
N ASN A 51 -20.26 -13.75 1.50
CA ASN A 51 -19.83 -14.96 0.85
C ASN A 51 -20.29 -16.18 1.67
N GLY A 52 -21.22 -16.95 1.09
CA GLY A 52 -21.79 -18.16 1.68
C GLY A 52 -20.80 -19.34 1.78
N HIS A 53 -19.68 -19.30 1.07
CA HIS A 53 -18.68 -20.39 1.09
C HIS A 53 -17.69 -20.30 2.26
N LEU A 54 -17.74 -19.24 3.07
CA LEU A 54 -16.94 -19.11 4.29
C LEU A 54 -17.54 -19.95 5.41
N VAL A 55 -17.15 -21.24 5.43
CA VAL A 55 -17.64 -22.23 6.41
C VAL A 55 -16.72 -22.32 7.65
N ARG A 56 -15.44 -21.94 7.52
CA ARG A 56 -14.50 -21.98 8.63
C ARG A 56 -14.86 -20.90 9.64
N GLN A 57 -15.13 -21.26 10.87
CA GLN A 57 -15.58 -20.33 11.91
C GLN A 57 -14.39 -19.58 12.52
N ASP A 58 -14.48 -18.25 12.57
CA ASP A 58 -13.49 -17.38 13.23
C ASP A 58 -13.74 -17.21 14.73
N GLY A 59 -14.87 -17.73 15.24
CA GLY A 59 -15.25 -17.69 16.65
C GLY A 59 -15.67 -16.32 17.20
N LEU A 60 -15.46 -15.23 16.45
CA LEU A 60 -15.73 -13.85 16.88
C LEU A 60 -17.18 -13.62 17.34
N LEU A 61 -18.15 -14.05 16.52
CA LEU A 61 -19.57 -13.88 16.82
C LEU A 61 -20.00 -14.69 18.05
N ALA A 62 -19.51 -15.92 18.16
CA ALA A 62 -19.80 -16.80 19.29
C ALA A 62 -19.18 -16.29 20.60
N ASP A 63 -17.96 -15.75 20.57
CA ASP A 63 -17.33 -15.11 21.74
C ASP A 63 -18.08 -13.85 22.17
N HIS A 64 -18.46 -12.99 21.22
CA HIS A 64 -19.24 -11.78 21.52
C HIS A 64 -20.60 -12.12 22.16
N TYR A 65 -21.32 -13.09 21.59
CA TYR A 65 -22.59 -13.58 22.13
C TYR A 65 -22.43 -14.21 23.52
N SER A 66 -21.39 -15.03 23.70
CA SER A 66 -21.05 -15.67 24.98
C SER A 66 -20.84 -14.63 26.09
N ARG A 67 -20.10 -13.55 25.81
CA ARG A 67 -19.82 -12.49 26.79
C ARG A 67 -21.04 -11.65 27.12
N ARG A 68 -21.91 -11.37 26.15
CA ARG A 68 -23.12 -10.57 26.35
C ARG A 68 -24.15 -11.31 27.22
N GLU A 69 -24.40 -12.58 26.91
CA GLU A 69 -25.42 -13.39 27.59
C GLU A 69 -24.87 -14.14 28.82
N GLY A 70 -23.54 -14.22 28.97
CA GLY A 70 -22.90 -14.96 30.06
C GLY A 70 -23.03 -16.49 29.93
N VAL A 71 -23.28 -16.98 28.72
CA VAL A 71 -23.43 -18.42 28.41
C VAL A 71 -22.08 -19.02 27.98
N ALA A 72 -21.92 -20.35 28.13
CA ALA A 72 -20.71 -21.00 27.64
C ALA A 72 -20.65 -20.97 26.11
N PHE A 73 -19.42 -20.90 25.57
CA PHE A 73 -19.15 -20.81 24.13
C PHE A 73 -19.89 -21.86 23.28
N LYS A 74 -20.02 -23.10 23.79
CA LYS A 74 -20.75 -24.16 23.09
C LYS A 74 -22.24 -23.85 22.92
N PHE A 75 -22.90 -23.37 23.97
CA PHE A 75 -24.30 -22.95 23.92
C PHE A 75 -24.51 -21.73 23.01
N ALA A 76 -23.52 -20.83 22.93
CA ALA A 76 -23.54 -19.71 22.00
C ALA A 76 -23.58 -20.18 20.54
N ILE A 77 -22.76 -21.16 20.16
CA ILE A 77 -22.76 -21.71 18.79
C ILE A 77 -24.10 -22.38 18.47
N GLU A 78 -24.64 -23.17 19.40
CA GLU A 78 -25.93 -23.83 19.23
C GLU A 78 -27.05 -22.79 19.02
N ALA A 79 -27.13 -21.75 19.85
CA ALA A 79 -28.10 -20.67 19.73
C ALA A 79 -27.98 -19.89 18.41
N ILE A 80 -26.75 -19.62 17.96
CA ILE A 80 -26.51 -18.96 16.66
C ILE A 80 -26.98 -19.87 15.51
N GLY A 81 -26.72 -21.17 15.59
CA GLY A 81 -27.13 -22.17 14.60
C GLY A 81 -28.65 -22.29 14.48
N GLU A 82 -29.39 -22.21 15.59
CA GLU A 82 -30.86 -22.20 15.58
C GLU A 82 -31.40 -20.96 14.84
N GLN A 83 -30.81 -19.79 15.09
CA GLN A 83 -31.24 -18.55 14.44
C GLN A 83 -30.95 -18.54 12.94
N THR A 84 -29.80 -19.07 12.51
CA THR A 84 -29.44 -19.14 11.09
C THR A 84 -30.28 -20.18 10.34
N ALA A 85 -30.69 -21.26 11.01
CA ALA A 85 -31.66 -22.20 10.45
C ALA A 85 -33.01 -21.51 10.18
N LEU A 86 -33.49 -20.66 11.09
CA LEU A 86 -34.71 -19.87 10.87
C LEU A 86 -34.58 -18.91 9.67
N TRP A 87 -33.42 -18.28 9.48
CA TRP A 87 -33.17 -17.44 8.31
C TRP A 87 -33.15 -18.23 7.00
N ASN A 88 -32.53 -19.40 6.98
CA ASN A 88 -32.50 -20.28 5.80
C ASN A 88 -33.92 -20.80 5.46
N ASP A 89 -34.71 -21.15 6.48
CA ASP A 89 -36.12 -21.54 6.30
C ASP A 89 -36.95 -20.39 5.74
N ALA A 90 -36.76 -19.17 6.25
CA ALA A 90 -37.43 -17.97 5.76
C ALA A 90 -37.03 -17.65 4.30
N LEU A 91 -35.75 -17.79 3.95
CA LEU A 91 -35.28 -17.65 2.57
C LEU A 91 -35.92 -18.67 1.65
N THR A 92 -36.06 -19.92 2.08
CA THR A 92 -36.66 -20.98 1.26
C THR A 92 -38.17 -20.78 1.06
N ARG A 93 -38.89 -20.30 2.08
CA ARG A 93 -40.35 -20.12 2.02
C ARG A 93 -40.77 -18.81 1.36
N GLN A 94 -40.10 -17.71 1.68
CA GLN A 94 -40.47 -16.35 1.25
C GLN A 94 -39.59 -15.81 0.12
N GLY A 95 -38.45 -16.46 -0.16
CA GLY A 95 -37.48 -16.02 -1.17
C GLY A 95 -36.65 -14.78 -0.77
N ARG A 96 -36.91 -14.19 0.40
CA ARG A 96 -36.28 -12.95 0.88
C ARG A 96 -36.19 -12.91 2.41
N VAL A 97 -35.07 -12.44 2.93
CA VAL A 97 -34.85 -12.16 4.36
C VAL A 97 -34.16 -10.80 4.50
N GLU A 98 -34.68 -9.96 5.39
CA GLU A 98 -34.12 -8.64 5.66
C GLU A 98 -33.43 -8.63 7.01
N LEU A 99 -32.13 -8.29 7.03
CA LEU A 99 -31.37 -8.08 8.25
C LEU A 99 -31.20 -6.57 8.47
N PRO A 100 -31.82 -5.99 9.52
CA PRO A 100 -31.79 -4.55 9.74
C PRO A 100 -30.36 -4.02 9.88
N ARG A 101 -30.04 -2.93 9.16
CA ARG A 101 -28.73 -2.25 9.15
C ARG A 101 -27.55 -3.07 8.59
N ILE A 102 -27.81 -4.25 8.03
CA ILE A 102 -26.81 -5.08 7.35
C ILE A 102 -27.14 -5.13 5.86
N GLY A 103 -28.36 -5.57 5.53
CA GLY A 103 -28.80 -5.71 4.14
C GLY A 103 -29.92 -6.73 3.97
N THR A 104 -30.27 -7.00 2.72
CA THR A 104 -31.33 -7.93 2.35
C THR A 104 -30.77 -9.08 1.54
N PHE A 105 -31.16 -10.29 1.91
CA PHE A 105 -30.88 -11.53 1.19
C PHE A 105 -32.08 -11.92 0.36
N PHE A 106 -31.85 -12.37 -0.86
CA PHE A 106 -32.89 -12.90 -1.74
C PHE A 106 -32.33 -13.98 -2.65
N LEU A 107 -33.19 -14.88 -3.10
CA LEU A 107 -32.85 -15.92 -4.08
C LEU A 107 -33.19 -15.42 -5.49
N ASP A 108 -32.25 -15.55 -6.41
CA ASP A 108 -32.50 -15.28 -7.83
C ASP A 108 -33.33 -16.41 -8.48
N ALA A 109 -33.77 -16.23 -9.72
CA ALA A 109 -34.49 -17.24 -10.51
C ALA A 109 -33.73 -18.57 -10.64
N GLU A 110 -32.40 -18.51 -10.52
CA GLU A 110 -31.48 -19.67 -10.56
C GLU A 110 -31.24 -20.29 -9.17
N LEU A 111 -31.95 -19.84 -8.13
CA LEU A 111 -31.77 -20.25 -6.72
C LEU A 111 -30.40 -19.88 -6.12
N ASN A 112 -29.71 -18.90 -6.72
CA ASN A 112 -28.47 -18.34 -6.18
C ASN A 112 -28.79 -17.30 -5.09
N LEU A 113 -28.09 -17.39 -3.96
CA LEU A 113 -28.22 -16.43 -2.85
C LEU A 113 -27.53 -15.11 -3.22
N GLN A 114 -28.32 -14.05 -3.37
CA GLN A 114 -27.84 -12.69 -3.59
C GLN A 114 -27.97 -11.87 -2.31
N PHE A 115 -27.04 -10.95 -2.12
CA PHE A 115 -26.99 -10.07 -0.96
C PHE A 115 -26.88 -8.61 -1.42
N GLU A 116 -27.84 -7.79 -0.99
CA GLU A 116 -27.80 -6.34 -1.18
C GLU A 116 -27.51 -5.65 0.17
N PRO A 117 -26.34 -5.01 0.34
CA PRO A 117 -25.99 -4.35 1.58
C PRO A 117 -26.76 -3.03 1.77
N ASP A 118 -27.07 -2.69 3.03
CA ASP A 118 -27.66 -1.40 3.35
C ASP A 118 -26.61 -0.27 3.28
N ARG A 119 -26.72 0.59 2.26
CA ARG A 119 -25.79 1.71 2.00
C ARG A 119 -25.98 2.91 2.94
N ARG A 120 -26.93 2.87 3.88
CA ARG A 120 -27.17 3.95 4.83
C ARG A 120 -26.11 4.00 5.95
N VAL A 121 -25.47 2.87 6.24
CA VAL A 121 -24.50 2.74 7.34
C VAL A 121 -23.09 2.66 6.76
N ASN A 122 -22.17 3.45 7.32
CA ASN A 122 -20.74 3.34 7.03
C ASN A 122 -20.05 2.65 8.19
N PHE A 123 -19.51 1.45 7.97
CA PHE A 123 -18.82 0.68 9.02
C PHE A 123 -17.41 1.20 9.33
N LEU A 124 -16.91 2.20 8.59
CA LEU A 124 -15.62 2.82 8.85
C LEU A 124 -15.72 3.85 9.98
N LYS A 125 -15.19 3.53 11.17
CA LYS A 125 -15.17 4.42 12.35
C LYS A 125 -14.49 5.76 12.06
N ASP A 126 -13.38 5.75 11.31
CA ASP A 126 -12.61 6.94 10.97
C ASP A 126 -13.39 7.96 10.12
N ALA A 127 -14.42 7.50 9.40
CA ALA A 127 -15.27 8.34 8.57
C ALA A 127 -16.60 8.68 9.24
N TYR A 128 -16.74 8.41 10.54
CA TYR A 128 -17.95 8.73 11.28
C TYR A 128 -18.26 10.23 11.21
N GLY A 129 -19.51 10.56 10.87
CA GLY A 129 -19.97 11.94 10.74
C GLY A 129 -19.60 12.63 9.43
N LEU A 130 -18.71 12.06 8.61
CA LEU A 130 -18.39 12.61 7.29
C LEU A 130 -19.57 12.38 6.33
N ARG A 131 -20.12 13.47 5.81
CA ARG A 131 -21.18 13.44 4.80
C ARG A 131 -20.61 13.79 3.43
N PRO A 132 -21.22 13.33 2.33
CA PRO A 132 -20.85 13.80 1.01
C PRO A 132 -20.95 15.33 0.92
N VAL A 133 -19.91 15.99 0.40
CA VAL A 133 -19.82 17.45 0.29
C VAL A 133 -19.79 17.87 -1.18
N ALA A 134 -20.40 19.00 -1.52
CA ALA A 134 -20.33 19.55 -2.87
C ALA A 134 -18.90 20.00 -3.22
N ALA A 135 -18.39 19.50 -4.34
CA ALA A 135 -17.08 19.87 -4.86
C ALA A 135 -17.20 21.11 -5.76
N HIS A 136 -16.48 22.17 -5.41
CA HIS A 136 -16.42 23.40 -6.20
C HIS A 136 -15.17 23.35 -7.10
N PRO A 137 -15.33 23.38 -8.44
CA PRO A 137 -14.19 23.35 -9.33
C PRO A 137 -13.39 24.65 -9.18
N VAL A 138 -12.11 24.52 -8.80
CA VAL A 138 -11.18 25.65 -8.76
C VAL A 138 -10.51 25.74 -10.12
N ALA A 139 -10.75 26.84 -10.83
CA ALA A 139 -10.01 27.15 -12.05
C ALA A 139 -8.56 27.46 -11.67
N ARG A 140 -7.67 26.47 -11.83
CA ARG A 140 -6.24 26.72 -11.71
C ARG A 140 -5.83 27.56 -12.90
N THR A 141 -5.40 28.80 -12.65
CA THR A 141 -4.63 29.58 -13.61
C THR A 141 -3.50 28.68 -14.08
N ALA A 142 -3.46 28.37 -15.38
CA ALA A 142 -2.51 27.43 -15.93
C ALA A 142 -1.11 27.78 -15.41
N SER A 143 -0.54 26.89 -14.59
CA SER A 143 0.88 26.97 -14.25
C SER A 143 1.61 27.05 -15.57
N VAL A 144 2.36 28.14 -15.77
CA VAL A 144 3.16 28.40 -16.98
C VAL A 144 3.79 27.09 -17.41
N VAL A 145 3.32 26.57 -18.55
CA VAL A 145 3.94 25.42 -19.19
C VAL A 145 5.36 25.86 -19.46
N VAL A 146 6.31 25.42 -18.63
CA VAL A 146 7.72 25.50 -18.98
C VAL A 146 7.83 24.69 -20.27
N ALA A 147 7.96 25.42 -21.38
CA ALA A 147 8.03 24.83 -22.69
C ALA A 147 9.15 23.80 -22.67
N LYS A 148 8.81 22.52 -22.91
CA LYS A 148 9.81 21.49 -23.19
C LYS A 148 10.73 22.07 -24.27
N PRO A 149 12.06 22.16 -24.05
CA PRO A 149 12.95 22.77 -25.03
C PRO A 149 12.81 21.99 -26.34
N LYS A 150 12.51 22.73 -27.42
CA LYS A 150 12.41 22.17 -28.77
C LYS A 150 13.81 21.72 -29.18
N VAL A 151 14.07 20.42 -29.08
CA VAL A 151 15.33 19.82 -29.51
C VAL A 151 15.44 20.01 -31.03
N VAL A 152 16.48 20.74 -31.46
CA VAL A 152 16.82 20.89 -32.88
C VAL A 152 17.41 19.56 -33.33
N PRO A 153 16.88 18.90 -34.38
CA PRO A 153 17.45 17.65 -34.84
C PRO A 153 18.83 17.91 -35.45
N LEU A 154 19.87 17.37 -34.81
CA LEU A 154 21.21 17.35 -35.38
C LEU A 154 21.22 16.41 -36.60
N VAL A 155 21.77 16.95 -37.69
CA VAL A 155 21.93 16.32 -38.99
C VAL A 155 22.63 14.97 -38.86
N SER A 156 21.98 13.92 -39.38
CA SER A 156 22.57 12.59 -39.55
C SER A 156 23.73 12.66 -40.55
N ILE A 157 24.96 12.48 -40.07
CA ILE A 157 26.10 12.15 -40.92
C ILE A 157 26.17 10.62 -40.96
N GLY A 158 25.88 10.07 -42.14
CA GLY A 158 25.80 8.63 -42.37
C GLY A 158 27.10 7.89 -42.07
N SER A 159 26.98 6.76 -41.38
CA SER A 159 28.03 5.75 -41.26
C SER A 159 27.74 4.58 -42.19
N LYS A 160 28.80 4.09 -42.86
CA LYS A 160 28.75 3.00 -43.86
C LYS A 160 28.48 1.64 -43.19
N PRO A 161 27.84 0.67 -43.87
CA PRO A 161 27.60 -0.65 -43.31
C PRO A 161 28.87 -1.51 -43.36
N GLY A 162 29.32 -1.97 -42.19
CA GLY A 162 30.35 -3.00 -42.05
C GLY A 162 29.78 -4.38 -42.38
N ARG A 163 30.46 -5.11 -43.26
CA ARG A 163 30.14 -6.49 -43.67
C ARG A 163 30.40 -7.46 -42.51
N THR A 164 29.44 -8.29 -42.16
CA THR A 164 29.64 -9.49 -41.32
C THR A 164 29.13 -10.72 -42.05
N ALA A 165 30.00 -11.73 -42.20
CA ALA A 165 29.72 -12.99 -42.88
C ALA A 165 28.73 -13.88 -42.08
N PRO A 166 27.85 -14.67 -42.74
CA PRO A 166 26.95 -15.58 -42.06
C PRO A 166 27.55 -16.99 -42.01
N GLY A 167 27.54 -17.63 -40.84
CA GLY A 167 27.92 -19.03 -40.76
C GLY A 167 28.24 -19.59 -39.37
N MET A 168 27.47 -19.27 -38.32
CA MET A 168 27.65 -19.96 -37.03
C MET A 168 26.44 -19.91 -36.08
N LEU A 169 25.20 -19.87 -36.60
CA LEU A 169 23.99 -19.84 -35.76
C LEU A 169 22.99 -20.98 -36.00
N THR A 170 23.21 -21.83 -37.01
CA THR A 170 22.25 -22.90 -37.37
C THR A 170 22.49 -24.23 -36.65
N ALA A 171 23.66 -24.46 -36.06
CA ALA A 171 23.97 -25.73 -35.38
C ALA A 171 23.44 -25.80 -33.92
N ALA A 172 23.30 -24.66 -33.23
CA ALA A 172 22.87 -24.63 -31.83
C ALA A 172 21.38 -24.91 -31.64
N ALA A 173 20.53 -24.53 -32.61
CA ALA A 173 19.09 -24.74 -32.53
C ALA A 173 18.68 -26.23 -32.63
N MET A 174 19.44 -27.04 -33.38
CA MET A 174 19.15 -28.46 -33.58
C MET A 174 19.49 -29.32 -32.34
N ALA A 175 20.46 -28.91 -31.53
CA ALA A 175 20.85 -29.62 -30.31
C ALA A 175 19.85 -29.44 -29.16
N ALA A 176 19.23 -28.25 -29.04
CA ALA A 176 18.23 -27.98 -28.01
C ALA A 176 16.94 -28.79 -28.20
N ILE A 177 16.54 -29.03 -29.46
CA ILE A 177 15.34 -29.80 -29.79
C ILE A 177 15.52 -31.28 -29.44
N LEU A 178 16.70 -31.87 -29.71
CA LEU A 178 16.99 -33.26 -29.35
C LEU A 178 17.07 -33.49 -27.84
N PHE A 179 17.53 -32.51 -27.06
CA PHE A 179 17.59 -32.61 -25.60
C PHE A 179 16.19 -32.58 -24.96
N THR A 180 15.29 -31.74 -25.45
CA THR A 180 13.91 -31.65 -24.92
C THR A 180 13.07 -32.90 -25.21
N ALA A 181 13.28 -33.52 -26.37
CA ALA A 181 12.61 -34.78 -26.73
C ALA A 181 13.06 -35.96 -25.86
N ALA A 182 14.36 -36.04 -25.54
CA ALA A 182 14.90 -37.09 -24.66
C ALA A 182 14.41 -36.95 -23.20
N THR A 183 14.28 -35.71 -22.70
CA THR A 183 13.75 -35.46 -21.34
C THR A 183 12.26 -35.80 -21.22
N TRP A 184 11.47 -35.62 -22.28
CA TRP A 184 10.05 -35.96 -22.24
C TRP A 184 9.82 -37.48 -22.21
N TRP A 185 10.63 -38.27 -22.94
CA TRP A 185 10.52 -39.73 -22.94
C TRP A 185 10.98 -40.37 -21.61
N ALA A 186 11.98 -39.78 -20.94
CA ALA A 186 12.45 -40.23 -19.63
C ALA A 186 11.42 -39.98 -18.51
N VAL A 187 10.68 -38.86 -18.57
CA VAL A 187 9.65 -38.51 -17.59
C VAL A 187 8.39 -39.40 -17.71
N THR A 188 8.08 -39.91 -18.90
CA THR A 188 6.89 -40.76 -19.09
C THR A 188 7.13 -42.26 -18.87
N SER A 189 8.40 -42.71 -18.80
CA SER A 189 8.75 -44.15 -18.71
C SER A 189 9.05 -44.63 -17.29
N THR A 190 9.13 -43.73 -16.31
CA THR A 190 9.45 -44.09 -14.92
C THR A 190 8.34 -43.61 -13.99
N GLY A 191 7.44 -44.52 -13.61
CA GLY A 191 6.27 -44.23 -12.76
C GLY A 191 6.63 -43.97 -11.29
N ASN A 192 7.28 -42.85 -10.99
CA ASN A 192 7.54 -42.43 -9.61
C ASN A 192 7.58 -40.89 -9.47
N ASN A 193 6.60 -40.32 -8.76
CA ASN A 193 6.30 -38.88 -8.76
C ASN A 193 7.12 -38.01 -7.78
N ASN A 194 8.22 -38.49 -7.21
CA ASN A 194 8.89 -37.76 -6.11
C ASN A 194 10.35 -37.34 -6.37
N ALA A 195 10.82 -37.28 -7.62
CA ALA A 195 12.24 -37.03 -7.92
C ALA A 195 12.57 -35.67 -8.57
N LEU A 196 11.71 -34.66 -8.45
CA LEU A 196 11.89 -33.37 -9.17
C LEU A 196 12.52 -32.22 -8.36
N TRP A 197 12.92 -32.43 -7.10
CA TRP A 197 13.39 -31.33 -6.24
C TRP A 197 14.70 -31.60 -5.47
N SER A 198 15.52 -32.56 -5.87
CA SER A 198 16.77 -32.89 -5.15
C SER A 198 18.06 -32.79 -5.96
N SER A 199 18.04 -32.23 -7.17
CA SER A 199 19.17 -32.24 -8.12
C SER A 199 19.75 -30.85 -8.45
N PHE A 200 19.88 -29.99 -7.44
CA PHE A 200 20.65 -28.73 -7.53
C PHE A 200 21.93 -28.76 -6.68
N ASP A 201 22.63 -29.90 -6.63
CA ASP A 201 23.95 -30.06 -5.98
C ASP A 201 25.10 -30.09 -7.00
N PHE A 202 25.11 -29.18 -7.98
CA PHE A 202 26.16 -29.14 -9.03
C PHE A 202 27.28 -28.10 -8.76
N LEU A 203 27.34 -27.49 -7.57
CA LEU A 203 28.46 -26.61 -7.19
C LEU A 203 29.40 -27.33 -6.22
N PRO A 204 30.66 -27.63 -6.61
CA PRO A 204 31.62 -28.19 -5.68
C PRO A 204 32.00 -27.11 -4.67
N GLY A 205 31.56 -27.25 -3.42
CA GLY A 205 31.92 -26.37 -2.31
C GLY A 205 30.76 -25.79 -1.51
N ALA A 206 29.50 -26.01 -1.90
CA ALA A 206 28.36 -25.60 -1.09
C ALA A 206 28.02 -26.67 -0.06
N GLY A 207 28.78 -26.73 1.04
CA GLY A 207 28.34 -27.46 2.22
C GLY A 207 26.97 -26.93 2.65
N ARG A 208 26.02 -27.84 2.92
CA ARG A 208 24.73 -27.51 3.55
C ARG A 208 25.00 -26.63 4.76
N GLN A 209 24.67 -25.35 4.67
CA GLN A 209 24.63 -24.51 5.86
C GLN A 209 23.33 -24.82 6.59
N GLU A 210 23.43 -25.68 7.60
CA GLU A 210 22.42 -25.77 8.65
C GLU A 210 22.32 -24.39 9.30
N TYR A 211 21.17 -23.74 9.08
CA TYR A 211 20.86 -22.48 9.73
C TYR A 211 20.51 -22.75 11.19
N VAL A 212 21.47 -22.48 12.08
CA VAL A 212 21.21 -22.44 13.52
C VAL A 212 20.71 -21.05 13.87
N LEU A 213 19.46 -20.97 14.36
CA LEU A 213 18.90 -19.73 14.92
C LEU A 213 19.86 -19.18 15.98
N PRO A 214 20.37 -17.94 15.84
CA PRO A 214 21.18 -17.36 16.90
C PRO A 214 20.33 -17.26 18.16
N LEU A 215 20.82 -17.84 19.25
CA LEU A 215 20.31 -17.56 20.59
C LEU A 215 20.28 -16.04 20.76
N SER A 216 19.15 -15.57 21.29
CA SER A 216 18.79 -14.17 21.59
C SER A 216 20.00 -13.23 21.69
N PRO A 217 19.95 -12.02 21.07
CA PRO A 217 21.06 -11.07 21.16
C PRO A 217 21.46 -10.85 22.63
N PRO A 218 22.77 -10.73 22.92
CA PRO A 218 23.21 -10.48 24.29
C PRO A 218 22.51 -9.22 24.79
N ALA A 219 21.91 -9.32 25.98
CA ALA A 219 21.30 -8.19 26.65
C ALA A 219 22.36 -7.09 26.74
N GLY A 220 22.24 -6.07 25.88
CA GLY A 220 23.00 -4.85 26.05
C GLY A 220 22.71 -4.30 27.44
N PRO A 221 23.65 -3.55 28.05
CA PRO A 221 23.41 -2.94 29.34
C PRO A 221 22.08 -2.16 29.26
N ALA A 222 21.14 -2.51 30.14
CA ALA A 222 19.86 -1.82 30.23
C ALA A 222 20.17 -0.36 30.54
N VAL A 223 20.10 0.50 29.52
CA VAL A 223 20.14 1.94 29.72
C VAL A 223 18.83 2.24 30.44
N PRO A 224 18.85 2.67 31.72
CA PRO A 224 17.64 3.08 32.38
C PRO A 224 17.04 4.21 31.55
N LEU A 225 15.79 4.02 31.10
CA LEU A 225 15.03 5.05 30.44
C LEU A 225 14.75 6.13 31.48
N ALA A 226 15.70 7.06 31.65
CA ALA A 226 15.49 8.23 32.47
C ALA A 226 14.43 9.07 31.77
N GLU A 227 13.26 9.18 32.41
CA GLU A 227 12.21 10.12 32.03
C GLU A 227 12.75 11.53 32.25
N GLU A 228 13.46 12.08 31.26
CA GLU A 228 13.80 13.49 31.29
C GLU A 228 12.53 14.29 30.97
N PRO A 229 12.04 15.13 31.89
CA PRO A 229 10.85 15.94 31.65
C PRO A 229 11.13 16.88 30.49
N TRP A 230 10.28 16.81 29.47
CA TRP A 230 10.38 17.65 28.28
C TRP A 230 10.35 19.14 28.68
N VAL A 231 11.39 19.88 28.30
CA VAL A 231 11.49 21.32 28.53
C VAL A 231 11.22 22.06 27.22
N ALA A 232 10.28 23.00 27.25
CA ALA A 232 9.96 23.81 26.08
C ALA A 232 11.16 24.68 25.66
N PRO A 233 11.46 24.80 24.34
CA PRO A 233 12.55 25.62 23.85
C PRO A 233 12.32 27.11 24.16
N LYS A 234 13.37 27.81 24.59
CA LYS A 234 13.32 29.24 24.93
C LYS A 234 13.05 30.05 23.65
N GLY A 235 11.85 30.63 23.55
CA GLY A 235 11.40 31.44 22.41
C GLY A 235 9.90 31.35 22.11
N SER A 236 9.14 30.52 22.82
CA SER A 236 7.68 30.42 22.66
C SER A 236 6.95 31.46 23.51
N GLU A 237 6.81 32.69 23.02
CA GLU A 237 5.86 33.64 23.61
C GLU A 237 4.43 33.09 23.43
N GLY A 238 3.69 32.92 24.52
CA GLY A 238 2.28 32.50 24.52
C GLY A 238 1.99 31.04 24.90
N VAL A 239 2.99 30.20 25.20
CA VAL A 239 2.75 28.82 25.65
C VAL A 239 2.71 28.76 27.19
N HIS A 240 1.50 28.62 27.75
CA HIS A 240 1.29 28.35 29.18
C HIS A 240 1.10 26.85 29.40
N LEU A 241 2.01 26.22 30.14
CA LEU A 241 1.90 24.81 30.54
C LEU A 241 1.00 24.71 31.78
N TYR A 242 -0.12 23.98 31.66
CA TYR A 242 -0.99 23.65 32.78
C TYR A 242 -0.77 22.19 33.20
N PRO A 243 -0.27 21.92 34.42
CA PRO A 243 -0.14 20.56 34.90
C PRO A 243 -1.53 20.00 35.20
N ILE A 244 -1.96 18.99 34.43
CA ILE A 244 -3.19 18.23 34.72
C ILE A 244 -2.82 17.16 35.76
N ALA A 245 -2.75 17.56 37.01
CA ALA A 245 -2.59 16.65 38.14
C ALA A 245 -3.81 16.73 39.05
N GLY A 246 -4.73 15.77 38.91
CA GLY A 246 -5.91 15.59 39.78
C GLY A 246 -7.25 15.50 39.04
N ASP A 247 -8.23 14.83 39.65
CA ASP A 247 -9.58 14.48 39.13
C ASP A 247 -10.53 15.67 38.83
N ARG A 248 -10.02 16.89 38.68
CA ARG A 248 -10.79 18.05 38.23
C ARG A 248 -10.00 18.89 37.23
N ALA A 249 -10.48 18.94 36.00
CA ALA A 249 -9.93 19.80 34.96
C ALA A 249 -10.17 21.29 35.30
N PRO A 250 -9.16 22.18 35.17
CA PRO A 250 -9.35 23.60 35.41
C PRO A 250 -10.21 24.24 34.31
N VAL A 251 -11.18 25.07 34.70
CA VAL A 251 -12.00 25.86 33.78
C VAL A 251 -11.24 27.13 33.41
N VAL A 252 -10.84 27.25 32.14
CA VAL A 252 -10.22 28.46 31.58
C VAL A 252 -11.33 29.30 30.94
N ALA A 253 -11.67 30.44 31.54
CA ALA A 253 -12.56 31.43 30.93
C ALA A 253 -11.71 32.37 30.05
N VAL A 254 -11.90 32.30 28.73
CA VAL A 254 -11.29 33.23 27.78
C VAL A 254 -12.24 34.41 27.59
N ASP A 255 -11.82 35.59 28.03
CA ASP A 255 -12.59 36.83 27.93
C ASP A 255 -12.47 37.40 26.51
N LEU A 256 -13.52 37.27 25.69
CA LEU A 256 -13.53 37.61 24.26
C LEU A 256 -13.84 39.09 23.97
N SER A 257 -13.65 39.98 24.94
CA SER A 257 -14.21 41.33 24.86
C SER A 257 -13.19 42.47 24.91
N THR A 258 -12.18 42.48 24.03
CA THR A 258 -11.56 43.74 23.55
C THR A 258 -10.82 43.52 22.22
N PRO A 259 -11.22 44.15 21.09
CA PRO A 259 -10.42 44.16 19.88
C PRO A 259 -9.42 45.32 19.98
N GLN A 260 -8.21 45.07 20.47
CA GLN A 260 -7.11 46.02 20.28
C GLN A 260 -6.50 45.80 18.90
N GLY A 261 -6.82 46.73 18.00
CA GLY A 261 -6.16 46.87 16.72
C GLY A 261 -4.66 47.08 16.92
N THR A 262 -3.86 46.15 16.42
CA THR A 262 -2.47 46.37 16.07
C THR A 262 -2.29 45.92 14.64
N SER A 263 -1.96 46.90 13.80
CA SER A 263 -1.57 46.73 12.40
C SER A 263 -0.29 45.89 12.33
N ALA A 264 -0.42 44.60 11.97
CA ALA A 264 0.71 43.76 11.60
C ALA A 264 0.81 43.69 10.07
N ALA A 265 2.00 44.04 9.56
CA ALA A 265 2.37 43.91 8.16
C ALA A 265 2.24 42.44 7.69
N PRO A 266 1.93 42.17 6.40
CA PRO A 266 1.77 40.82 5.91
C PRO A 266 3.14 40.11 5.86
N GLU A 267 3.44 39.32 6.88
CA GLU A 267 4.49 38.31 6.79
C GLU A 267 4.03 37.21 5.84
N SER A 268 4.67 37.21 4.68
CA SER A 268 4.57 36.19 3.64
C SER A 268 4.80 34.80 4.23
N THR A 269 3.71 34.06 4.48
CA THR A 269 3.75 32.66 4.85
C THR A 269 4.10 31.82 3.62
N ALA A 270 5.39 31.71 3.31
CA ALA A 270 5.89 30.71 2.38
C ALA A 270 5.72 29.33 3.04
N VAL A 271 4.65 28.63 2.68
CA VAL A 271 4.41 27.25 3.10
C VAL A 271 5.58 26.40 2.60
N ALA A 272 6.42 25.93 3.53
CA ALA A 272 7.45 24.96 3.24
C ALA A 272 6.78 23.70 2.68
N ALA A 273 6.97 23.44 1.39
CA ALA A 273 6.53 22.23 0.73
C ALA A 273 7.09 21.01 1.50
N PRO A 274 6.29 19.94 1.68
CA PRO A 274 6.80 18.73 2.30
C PRO A 274 8.00 18.21 1.48
N VAL A 275 9.16 18.07 2.14
CA VAL A 275 10.34 17.47 1.53
C VAL A 275 10.05 15.98 1.34
N VAL A 276 9.45 15.63 0.21
CA VAL A 276 9.16 14.24 -0.14
C VAL A 276 10.50 13.53 -0.33
N ARG A 277 10.81 12.58 0.55
CA ARG A 277 12.04 11.79 0.45
C ARG A 277 11.98 10.93 -0.81
N ALA A 278 12.88 11.17 -1.76
CA ALA A 278 12.98 10.36 -2.97
C ALA A 278 13.51 8.96 -2.62
N LYS A 279 12.82 7.92 -3.10
CA LYS A 279 13.13 6.50 -2.82
C LYS A 279 13.78 5.80 -4.01
N TYR A 280 13.51 6.29 -5.22
CA TYR A 280 13.94 5.68 -6.48
C TYR A 280 14.89 6.64 -7.19
N HIS A 281 16.06 6.15 -7.58
CA HIS A 281 17.10 6.97 -8.21
C HIS A 281 17.52 6.36 -9.54
N VAL A 282 17.57 7.15 -10.60
CA VAL A 282 18.04 6.70 -11.92
C VAL A 282 19.53 6.98 -12.02
N VAL A 283 20.36 5.94 -11.94
CA VAL A 283 21.82 6.02 -11.88
C VAL A 283 22.42 5.97 -13.28
N GLY A 284 23.27 6.95 -13.57
CA GLY A 284 23.99 7.08 -14.84
C GLY A 284 25.45 6.68 -14.80
N GLY A 285 26.07 6.71 -13.63
CA GLY A 285 27.49 6.43 -13.49
C GLY A 285 27.93 6.25 -12.04
N CYS A 286 29.03 5.53 -11.88
CA CYS A 286 29.71 5.30 -10.60
C CYS A 286 31.19 5.64 -10.80
N PHE A 287 31.71 6.63 -10.07
CA PHE A 287 33.07 7.12 -10.23
C PHE A 287 33.89 6.86 -8.97
N LEU A 288 35.15 6.48 -9.11
CA LEU A 288 36.08 6.31 -7.99
C LEU A 288 36.50 7.66 -7.40
N GLU A 289 36.74 8.64 -8.26
CA GLU A 289 37.18 9.99 -7.88
C GLU A 289 36.00 10.95 -7.79
N LYS A 290 36.00 11.78 -6.73
CA LYS A 290 34.93 12.73 -6.46
C LYS A 290 34.89 13.85 -7.49
N GLU A 291 36.04 14.36 -7.94
CA GLU A 291 36.05 15.46 -8.93
C GLU A 291 35.43 15.03 -10.27
N ASN A 292 35.58 13.76 -10.64
CA ASN A 292 34.95 13.21 -11.85
C ASN A 292 33.44 13.08 -11.68
N ALA A 293 32.97 12.68 -10.51
CA ALA A 293 31.54 12.67 -10.18
C ALA A 293 30.94 14.08 -10.22
N ASP A 294 31.61 15.07 -9.62
CA ASP A 294 31.14 16.46 -9.60
C ASP A 294 31.11 17.08 -11.01
N ARG A 295 32.11 16.77 -11.84
CA ARG A 295 32.14 17.19 -13.26
C ARG A 295 30.98 16.57 -14.05
N PHE A 296 30.71 15.28 -13.84
CA PHE A 296 29.60 14.60 -14.49
C PHE A 296 28.24 15.16 -14.03
N ILE A 297 28.08 15.49 -12.75
CA ILE A 297 26.88 16.18 -12.24
C ILE A 297 26.70 17.53 -12.93
N ALA A 298 27.76 18.34 -13.04
CA ALA A 298 27.70 19.64 -13.71
C ALA A 298 27.32 19.51 -15.20
N GLU A 299 27.85 18.50 -15.89
CA GLU A 299 27.48 18.20 -17.28
C GLU A 299 25.99 17.84 -17.39
N LEU A 300 25.49 16.97 -16.52
CA LEU A 300 24.08 16.58 -16.53
C LEU A 300 23.15 17.74 -16.17
N GLN A 301 23.55 18.62 -15.25
CA GLN A 301 22.81 19.83 -14.92
C GLN A 301 22.80 20.83 -16.09
N ALA A 302 23.90 20.97 -16.82
CA ALA A 302 23.96 21.77 -18.04
C ALA A 302 23.04 21.21 -19.15
N LYS A 303 22.89 19.89 -19.20
CA LYS A 303 21.91 19.19 -20.06
C LYS A 303 20.46 19.30 -19.57
N GLY A 304 20.23 19.88 -18.39
CA GLY A 304 18.90 20.12 -17.84
C GLY A 304 18.34 19.00 -16.97
N PHE A 305 19.15 18.00 -16.59
CA PHE A 305 18.75 16.95 -15.66
C PHE A 305 18.88 17.42 -14.21
N ALA A 306 18.00 16.93 -13.33
CA ALA A 306 18.07 17.15 -11.89
C ALA A 306 19.12 16.24 -11.22
N ALA A 307 20.34 16.27 -11.76
CA ALA A 307 21.40 15.34 -11.38
C ALA A 307 21.94 15.65 -9.98
N SER A 308 22.18 14.59 -9.22
CA SER A 308 22.61 14.66 -7.82
C SER A 308 23.45 13.46 -7.43
N LEU A 309 24.39 13.66 -6.51
CA LEU A 309 25.13 12.57 -5.87
C LEU A 309 24.21 11.82 -4.89
N ILE A 310 24.13 10.48 -5.00
CA ILE A 310 23.27 9.66 -4.15
C ILE A 310 24.00 9.24 -2.87
N ASP A 311 25.18 8.64 -3.03
CA ASP A 311 26.05 8.18 -1.94
C ASP A 311 27.43 7.74 -2.45
N HIS A 312 28.25 7.33 -1.48
CA HIS A 312 29.56 6.73 -1.67
C HIS A 312 29.56 5.34 -1.03
N LYS A 313 29.49 4.27 -1.84
CA LYS A 313 29.44 2.88 -1.35
C LYS A 313 30.41 2.02 -2.14
N GLY A 314 31.24 1.24 -1.43
CA GLY A 314 32.27 0.41 -2.06
C GLY A 314 33.42 1.20 -2.69
N GLY A 315 33.69 2.42 -2.20
CA GLY A 315 34.71 3.32 -2.76
C GLY A 315 34.27 4.06 -4.02
N LEU A 316 33.00 3.94 -4.44
CA LEU A 316 32.49 4.55 -5.66
C LEU A 316 31.40 5.57 -5.33
N TYR A 317 31.52 6.76 -5.91
CA TYR A 317 30.53 7.84 -5.92
C TYR A 317 29.48 7.58 -6.99
N ARG A 318 28.22 7.41 -6.57
CA ARG A 318 27.12 7.10 -7.49
C ARG A 318 26.32 8.34 -7.82
N VAL A 319 26.21 8.63 -9.11
CA VAL A 319 25.55 9.82 -9.64
C VAL A 319 24.22 9.44 -10.28
N ALA A 320 23.15 10.10 -9.87
CA ALA A 320 21.84 9.98 -10.47
C ALA A 320 21.59 11.08 -11.50
N TYR A 321 20.88 10.74 -12.58
CA TYR A 321 20.21 11.69 -13.48
C TYR A 321 19.03 12.39 -12.77
N GLY A 322 18.37 11.67 -11.85
CA GLY A 322 17.26 12.21 -11.07
C GLY A 322 16.80 11.26 -9.96
N SER A 323 16.16 11.86 -8.96
CA SER A 323 15.64 11.17 -7.78
C SER A 323 14.13 11.38 -7.70
N TYR A 324 13.37 10.29 -7.56
CA TYR A 324 11.91 10.27 -7.66
C TYR A 324 11.26 9.61 -6.44
N PRO A 325 10.10 10.10 -5.99
CA PRO A 325 9.37 9.50 -4.88
C PRO A 325 8.55 8.27 -5.29
N LEU A 326 8.05 8.24 -6.53
CA LEU A 326 7.23 7.15 -7.07
C LEU A 326 8.04 6.27 -8.03
N ARG A 327 7.77 4.96 -7.99
CA ARG A 327 8.42 3.98 -8.86
C ARG A 327 8.07 4.19 -10.34
N THR A 328 6.83 4.55 -10.62
CA THR A 328 6.32 4.75 -11.99
C THR A 328 7.04 5.89 -12.69
N THR A 329 7.14 7.06 -12.03
CA THR A 329 7.86 8.22 -12.56
C THR A 329 9.35 7.94 -12.75
N ALA A 330 9.94 7.09 -11.90
CA ALA A 330 11.33 6.70 -12.03
C ALA A 330 11.58 5.78 -13.25
N LEU A 331 10.63 4.90 -13.58
CA LEU A 331 10.73 4.01 -14.74
C LEU A 331 10.60 4.80 -16.05
N GLU A 332 9.63 5.72 -16.13
CA GLU A 332 9.47 6.60 -17.29
C GLU A 332 10.75 7.42 -17.54
N ALA A 333 11.36 7.96 -16.47
CA ALA A 333 12.63 8.68 -16.57
C ALA A 333 13.80 7.78 -16.97
N LEU A 334 13.84 6.54 -16.49
CA LEU A 334 14.87 5.57 -16.86
C LEU A 334 14.83 5.23 -18.35
N ASP A 335 13.63 4.99 -18.88
CA ASP A 335 13.44 4.63 -20.29
C ASP A 335 13.84 5.80 -21.21
N ALA A 336 13.49 7.04 -20.84
CA ALA A 336 13.92 8.24 -21.55
C ALA A 336 15.46 8.36 -21.58
N VAL A 337 16.11 8.24 -20.41
CA VAL A 337 17.59 8.33 -20.30
C VAL A 337 18.29 7.25 -21.10
N ARG A 338 17.76 6.02 -21.12
CA ARG A 338 18.33 4.90 -21.90
C ARG A 338 18.26 5.11 -23.40
N SER A 339 17.23 5.81 -23.87
CA SER A 339 17.04 6.08 -25.30
C SER A 339 17.89 7.22 -25.82
N GLU A 340 18.29 8.18 -24.97
CA GLU A 340 18.92 9.44 -25.37
C GLU A 340 20.42 9.51 -25.04
N GLU A 341 20.84 9.11 -23.83
CA GLU A 341 22.16 9.45 -23.28
C GLU A 341 22.95 8.24 -22.77
N ALA A 342 22.30 7.32 -22.03
CA ALA A 342 22.99 6.24 -21.33
C ALA A 342 22.21 4.92 -21.39
N PRO A 343 22.47 4.05 -22.40
CA PRO A 343 21.76 2.77 -22.53
C PRO A 343 21.98 1.85 -21.32
N ASP A 344 23.11 2.00 -20.62
CA ASP A 344 23.48 1.22 -19.44
C ASP A 344 22.97 1.83 -18.12
N ALA A 345 22.15 2.89 -18.18
CA ALA A 345 21.53 3.45 -16.99
C ALA A 345 20.66 2.41 -16.28
N TRP A 346 20.62 2.46 -14.95
CA TRP A 346 19.87 1.51 -14.12
C TRP A 346 19.25 2.21 -12.91
N MET A 347 18.22 1.59 -12.34
CA MET A 347 17.50 2.17 -11.20
C MET A 347 18.03 1.60 -9.88
N LEU A 348 18.34 2.50 -8.94
CA LEU A 348 18.68 2.19 -7.56
C LEU A 348 17.48 2.51 -6.66
N VAL A 349 17.09 1.55 -5.83
CA VAL A 349 16.05 1.73 -4.80
C VAL A 349 16.74 1.85 -3.44
N LYS A 350 16.36 2.86 -2.66
CA LYS A 350 16.87 3.07 -1.30
C LYS A 350 15.80 2.98 -0.23
#